data_AF-A0A2Z4FPC9-F1
#
_entry.id   AF-A0A2Z4FPC9-F1
#
_cell.length_a   1.000
_cell.length_b   1.000
_cell.length_c   1.000
_cell.angle_alpha   90.00
_cell.angle_beta   90.00
_cell.angle_gamma   90.00
#
_symmetry.space_group_name_H-M   'P 1'
#
loop_
_entity.id
_entity.type
_entity.pdbx_description
1 polymer ?
#
loop_
_entity_poly.entity_id
_entity_poly.type
_entity_poly.pdbx_seq_one_letter_code
_entity_poly.pdbx_strand_id
1 'polypeptide(L)'
;MTSTEFAYKKIIERPRTTALARLFVWIGTHSVLSGFLGGICVVLFAMGSAFEGVKKAPTQALIISALVVLAWTILVGLMGKFFVRQGMVELEVHRAILAGEALFRWRENAGVLLEIEQPTYEIVAAPGLSLEDKPSDAPSTVYLKVEGQGKRFVLETQITRAEASQYEELPSDHELEVDEAMPIALASRVLLYAERKAG
;
A
#
# COMPACT_ATOMS: atom_id res chain seq x y z
N MET A 1 -22.50 -24.57 -15.13
CA MET A 1 -21.95 -23.48 -14.30
C MET A 1 -20.49 -23.28 -14.71
N THR A 2 -20.19 -22.20 -15.42
CA THR A 2 -18.82 -21.88 -15.86
C THR A 2 -18.15 -20.97 -14.82
N SER A 3 -17.12 -21.49 -14.18
CA SER A 3 -16.25 -20.73 -13.29
C SER A 3 -14.81 -20.82 -13.79
N THR A 4 -14.05 -19.74 -13.60
CA THR A 4 -12.63 -19.66 -13.95
C THR A 4 -11.85 -19.34 -12.69
N GLU A 5 -10.94 -20.24 -12.31
CA GLU A 5 -10.00 -20.01 -11.22
C GLU A 5 -8.66 -19.57 -11.78
N PHE A 6 -8.09 -18.53 -11.17
CA PHE A 6 -6.78 -18.01 -11.53
C PHE A 6 -5.97 -17.77 -10.27
N ALA A 7 -4.85 -18.49 -10.18
CA ALA A 7 -3.89 -18.38 -9.09
C ALA A 7 -2.64 -17.64 -9.57
N TYR A 8 -2.13 -16.76 -8.73
CA TYR A 8 -0.92 -15.97 -8.99
C TYR A 8 -0.15 -15.75 -7.69
N LYS A 9 1.11 -15.34 -7.86
CA LYS A 9 1.99 -15.01 -6.74
C LYS A 9 2.19 -13.51 -6.68
N LYS A 10 2.18 -12.95 -5.48
CA LYS A 10 2.43 -11.52 -5.26
C LYS A 10 3.37 -11.35 -4.09
N ILE A 11 4.35 -10.46 -4.22
CA ILE A 11 5.18 -10.03 -3.10
C ILE A 11 4.44 -8.85 -2.46
N ILE A 12 4.10 -8.99 -1.18
CA ILE A 12 3.49 -7.93 -0.39
C ILE A 12 4.42 -7.55 0.76
N GLU A 13 4.53 -6.25 1.04
CA GLU A 13 5.20 -5.77 2.23
C GLU A 13 4.23 -5.84 3.42
N ARG A 14 4.60 -6.55 4.47
CA ARG A 14 3.86 -6.55 5.74
C ARG A 14 4.80 -6.21 6.90
N PRO A 15 4.32 -5.55 7.96
CA PRO A 15 5.10 -5.39 9.17
C PRO A 15 5.41 -6.77 9.74
N ARG A 16 6.68 -7.04 10.07
CA ARG A 16 7.06 -8.27 10.75
C ARG A 16 6.30 -8.34 12.09
N THR A 17 5.89 -9.55 12.47
CA THR A 17 5.08 -9.78 13.68
C THR A 17 5.87 -9.59 14.99
N THR A 18 7.20 -9.58 14.93
CA THR A 18 8.08 -9.42 16.10
C THR A 18 7.90 -8.06 16.80
N ALA A 19 8.11 -8.03 18.12
CA ALA A 19 8.00 -6.80 18.91
C ALA A 19 9.00 -5.72 18.47
N LEU A 20 10.24 -6.11 18.13
CA LEU A 20 11.27 -5.20 17.64
C LEU A 20 10.88 -4.53 16.32
N ALA A 21 10.26 -5.28 15.40
CA ALA A 21 9.81 -4.71 14.14
C ALA A 21 8.66 -3.72 14.32
N ARG A 22 7.71 -4.01 15.22
CA ARG A 22 6.66 -3.05 15.59
C ARG A 22 7.27 -1.77 16.15
N LEU A 23 8.31 -1.88 16.98
CA LEU A 23 9.05 -0.72 17.48
C LEU A 23 9.72 0.06 16.33
N PHE A 24 10.37 -0.62 15.39
CA PHE A 24 10.99 0.06 14.23
C PHE A 24 9.98 0.74 13.32
N VAL A 25 8.83 0.11 13.03
CA VAL A 25 7.75 0.77 12.29
C VAL A 25 7.26 2.00 13.06
N TRP A 26 7.03 1.88 14.37
CA TRP A 26 6.58 3.01 15.19
C TRP A 26 7.58 4.15 15.22
N ILE A 27 8.88 3.86 15.41
CA ILE A 27 9.96 4.85 15.36
C ILE A 27 10.00 5.50 13.99
N GLY A 28 9.86 4.73 12.92
CA GLY A 28 9.88 5.25 11.55
C GLY A 28 8.69 6.15 11.23
N THR A 29 7.48 5.79 11.67
CA THR A 29 6.25 6.58 11.49
C THR A 29 6.26 7.85 12.35
N HIS A 30 6.83 7.80 13.55
CA HIS A 30 6.93 8.92 14.48
C HIS A 30 8.38 9.37 14.65
N SER A 31 9.12 9.52 13.55
CA SER A 31 10.57 9.70 13.55
C SER A 31 11.03 10.95 14.30
N VAL A 32 10.35 12.08 14.12
CA VAL A 32 10.66 13.33 14.84
C VAL A 32 10.43 13.17 16.35
N LEU A 33 9.28 12.62 16.75
CA LEU A 33 8.95 12.41 18.15
C LEU A 33 9.92 11.42 18.82
N SER A 34 10.25 10.33 18.12
CA SER A 34 11.19 9.32 18.60
C SER A 34 12.60 9.86 18.75
N GLY A 35 13.05 10.69 17.80
CA GLY A 35 14.34 11.38 17.88
C GLY A 35 14.40 12.38 19.05
N PHE A 36 13.33 13.11 19.29
CA PHE A 36 13.21 14.03 20.42
C PHE A 36 13.27 13.30 21.77
N LEU A 37 12.44 12.26 21.95
CA LEU A 37 12.43 11.45 23.16
C LEU A 37 13.78 10.73 23.38
N GLY A 38 14.36 10.17 22.32
CA GLY A 38 15.69 9.56 22.36
C GLY A 38 16.77 10.56 22.77
N GLY A 39 16.75 11.77 22.21
CA GLY A 39 17.66 12.85 22.58
C GLY A 39 17.54 13.24 24.06
N ILE A 40 16.32 13.36 24.59
CA ILE A 40 16.09 13.63 26.01
C ILE A 40 16.66 12.51 26.88
N CYS A 41 16.40 11.25 26.54
CA CYS A 41 16.93 10.11 27.28
C CYS A 41 18.47 10.11 27.34
N VAL A 42 19.14 10.44 26.22
CA VAL A 42 20.60 10.56 26.16
C VAL A 42 21.10 11.69 27.06
N VAL A 43 20.44 12.86 27.03
CA VAL A 43 20.78 13.99 27.90
C VAL A 43 20.61 13.64 29.38
N LEU A 44 19.50 13.02 29.76
CA LEU A 44 19.24 12.61 31.15
C LEU A 44 20.29 11.60 31.64
N PHE A 45 20.66 10.63 30.79
CA PHE A 45 21.72 9.68 31.10
C PHE A 45 23.08 10.37 31.29
N ALA A 46 23.42 11.32 30.42
CA ALA A 46 24.65 12.10 30.53
C ALA A 46 24.67 13.00 31.78
N MET A 47 23.54 13.60 32.15
CA MET A 47 23.43 14.39 33.38
C MET A 47 23.62 13.53 34.64
N GLY A 48 23.14 12.28 34.62
CA GLY A 48 23.36 11.32 35.70
C GLY A 48 24.82 10.92 35.86
N SER A 49 25.57 10.78 34.76
CA SER A 49 26.98 10.37 34.79
C SER A 49 27.96 11.52 35.02
N ALA A 50 27.64 12.75 34.61
CA ALA A 50 28.52 13.93 34.68
C ALA A 50 27.95 15.05 35.59
N PHE A 51 27.32 14.67 36.69
CA PHE A 51 26.55 15.58 37.55
C PHE A 51 27.34 16.79 38.07
N GLU A 52 28.60 16.61 38.46
CA GLU A 52 29.45 17.71 38.94
C GLU A 52 29.78 18.74 37.85
N GLY A 53 29.96 18.29 36.60
CA GLY A 53 30.22 19.18 35.46
C GLY A 53 29.02 20.05 35.14
N VAL A 54 27.82 19.45 35.17
CA VAL A 54 26.54 20.15 34.95
C VAL A 54 26.31 21.23 36.01
N LYS A 55 26.62 20.94 37.29
CA LYS A 55 26.51 21.92 38.39
C LYS A 55 27.42 23.13 38.22
N LYS A 56 28.64 22.93 37.70
CA LYS A 56 29.66 23.99 37.57
C LYS A 56 29.38 24.94 36.40
N ALA A 57 28.76 24.44 35.32
CA ALA A 57 28.47 25.25 34.13
C ALA A 57 27.07 24.95 33.55
N PRO A 58 25.99 25.35 34.26
CA PRO A 58 24.62 24.96 33.92
C PRO A 58 24.17 25.49 32.55
N THR A 59 24.53 26.73 32.19
CA THR A 59 24.16 27.34 30.91
C THR A 59 24.82 26.64 29.73
N GLN A 60 26.09 26.25 29.85
CA GLN A 60 26.80 25.51 28.81
C GLN A 60 26.22 24.10 28.65
N ALA A 61 25.92 23.42 29.77
CA ALA A 61 25.25 22.13 29.76
C ALA A 61 23.88 22.19 29.09
N LEU A 62 23.10 23.25 29.32
CA LEU A 62 21.79 23.47 28.68
C LEU A 62 21.93 23.62 27.16
N ILE A 63 22.87 24.45 26.68
CA ILE A 63 23.10 24.67 25.25
C ILE A 63 23.52 23.36 24.57
N ILE A 64 24.48 22.64 25.16
CA ILE A 64 24.94 21.35 24.63
C ILE A 64 23.78 20.34 24.61
N SER A 65 22.96 20.29 25.66
CA SER A 65 21.80 19.40 25.73
C SER A 65 20.77 19.71 24.63
N ALA A 66 20.48 20.98 24.39
CA ALA A 66 19.58 21.41 23.32
C ALA A 66 20.11 21.01 21.94
N LEU A 67 21.42 21.18 21.69
CA LEU A 67 22.07 20.77 20.45
C LEU A 67 22.03 19.26 20.24
N VAL A 68 22.26 18.47 21.31
CA VAL A 68 22.18 17.01 21.24
C VAL A 68 20.77 16.54 20.91
N VAL A 69 19.74 17.09 21.57
CA VAL A 69 18.34 16.77 21.28
C VAL A 69 17.99 17.13 19.84
N LEU A 70 18.41 18.30 19.37
CA LEU A 70 18.17 18.74 18.00
C LEU A 70 18.85 17.81 16.99
N ALA A 71 20.12 17.48 17.20
CA ALA A 71 20.88 16.58 16.33
C ALA A 71 20.24 15.19 16.24
N TRP A 72 19.80 14.63 17.38
CA TRP A 72 19.09 13.35 17.43
C TRP A 72 17.73 13.41 16.72
N THR A 73 16.98 14.49 16.93
CA THR A 73 15.68 14.70 16.28
C THR A 73 15.82 14.75 14.76
N ILE A 74 16.82 15.50 14.26
CA ILE A 74 17.09 15.59 12.82
C ILE A 74 17.55 14.23 12.27
N LEU A 75 18.52 13.58 12.93
CA LEU A 75 19.07 12.31 12.46
C LEU A 75 17.98 11.24 12.34
N VAL A 76 17.19 11.03 13.40
CA VAL A 76 16.09 10.03 13.40
C VAL A 76 15.00 10.45 12.42
N GLY A 77 14.69 11.75 12.33
CA GLY A 77 13.76 12.31 11.34
C GLY A 77 14.12 11.91 9.91
N LEU A 78 15.39 12.06 9.53
CA LEU A 78 15.91 11.67 8.22
C LEU A 78 15.91 10.15 8.02
N MET A 79 16.15 9.38 9.09
CA MET A 79 16.18 7.92 9.07
C MET A 79 14.80 7.25 9.19
N GLY A 80 13.69 8.01 9.29
CA GLY A 80 12.36 7.43 9.51
C GLY A 80 12.00 6.31 8.51
N LYS A 81 12.22 6.56 7.21
CA LYS A 81 11.98 5.56 6.15
C LYS A 81 12.84 4.30 6.30
N PHE A 82 14.07 4.45 6.78
CA PHE A 82 14.95 3.31 7.04
C PHE A 82 14.38 2.43 8.15
N PHE A 83 13.94 3.01 9.26
CA PHE A 83 13.33 2.25 10.36
C PHE A 83 12.04 1.53 9.94
N VAL A 84 11.17 2.19 9.18
CA VAL A 84 9.98 1.53 8.62
C VAL A 84 10.38 0.30 7.80
N ARG A 85 11.34 0.44 6.87
CA ARG A 85 11.81 -0.67 6.02
C ARG A 85 12.39 -1.83 6.82
N GLN A 86 13.15 -1.57 7.89
CA GLN A 86 13.68 -2.62 8.76
C GLN A 86 12.58 -3.39 9.52
N GLY A 87 11.44 -2.72 9.76
CA GLY A 87 10.25 -3.31 10.36
C GLY A 87 9.38 -4.10 9.38
N MET A 88 9.59 -3.97 8.08
CA MET A 88 8.83 -4.69 7.05
C MET A 88 9.48 -6.03 6.67
N VAL A 89 8.67 -6.95 6.17
CA VAL A 89 9.09 -8.16 5.48
C VAL A 89 8.34 -8.27 4.17
N GLU A 90 9.07 -8.62 3.12
CA GLU A 90 8.51 -9.02 1.85
C GLU A 90 8.06 -10.48 1.98
N LEU A 91 6.75 -10.69 1.89
CA LEU A 91 6.16 -12.02 1.90
C LEU A 91 5.64 -12.33 0.51
N GLU A 92 6.11 -13.46 -0.04
CA GLU A 92 5.49 -14.06 -1.21
C GLU A 92 4.17 -14.71 -0.77
N VAL A 93 3.05 -14.15 -1.21
CA VAL A 93 1.71 -14.71 -0.97
C VAL A 93 1.15 -15.31 -2.25
N HIS A 94 0.43 -16.41 -2.09
CA HIS A 94 -0.33 -17.02 -3.17
C HIS A 94 -1.74 -16.47 -3.14
N ARG A 95 -2.14 -15.73 -4.17
CA ARG A 95 -3.50 -15.23 -4.32
C ARG A 95 -4.24 -16.03 -5.38
N ALA A 96 -5.52 -16.22 -5.17
CA ALA A 96 -6.37 -16.86 -6.14
C ALA A 96 -7.70 -16.12 -6.21
N ILE A 97 -8.22 -15.95 -7.41
CA ILE A 97 -9.57 -15.45 -7.59
C ILE A 97 -10.34 -16.48 -8.42
N LEU A 98 -11.57 -16.71 -8.02
CA LEU A 98 -12.55 -17.52 -8.69
C LEU A 98 -13.61 -16.57 -9.25
N ALA A 99 -13.69 -16.46 -10.57
CA ALA A 99 -14.74 -15.72 -11.26
C ALA A 99 -15.80 -16.70 -11.78
N GLY A 100 -17.02 -16.58 -11.28
CA GLY A 100 -18.16 -17.43 -11.62
C GLY A 100 -19.45 -16.63 -11.70
N GLU A 101 -20.49 -17.21 -12.31
CA GLU A 101 -21.81 -16.59 -12.44
C GLU A 101 -22.55 -16.52 -11.10
N ALA A 102 -22.42 -17.57 -10.27
CA ALA A 102 -23.07 -17.65 -8.97
C ALA A 102 -22.20 -17.06 -7.84
N LEU A 103 -20.88 -17.01 -8.04
CA LEU A 103 -19.92 -16.72 -7.00
C LEU A 103 -18.65 -16.10 -7.56
N PHE A 104 -18.24 -14.98 -6.97
CA PHE A 104 -16.90 -14.43 -7.07
C PHE A 104 -16.20 -14.58 -5.73
N ARG A 105 -14.96 -15.08 -5.73
CA ARG A 105 -14.19 -15.28 -4.49
C ARG A 105 -12.73 -14.89 -4.69
N TRP A 106 -12.22 -14.02 -3.83
CA TRP A 106 -10.81 -13.64 -3.76
C TRP A 106 -10.17 -14.21 -2.48
N ARG A 107 -9.04 -14.89 -2.65
CA ARG A 107 -8.33 -15.61 -1.59
C ARG A 107 -6.86 -15.22 -1.53
N GLU A 108 -6.32 -15.30 -0.33
CA GLU A 108 -4.89 -15.26 -0.05
C GLU A 108 -4.52 -16.49 0.78
N ASN A 109 -3.66 -17.35 0.21
CA ASN A 109 -3.33 -18.66 0.74
C ASN A 109 -4.60 -19.49 0.98
N ALA A 110 -4.82 -19.98 2.20
CA ALA A 110 -6.04 -20.68 2.60
C ALA A 110 -7.19 -19.75 3.04
N GLY A 111 -6.93 -18.44 3.19
CA GLY A 111 -7.90 -17.47 3.68
C GLY A 111 -8.74 -16.88 2.56
N VAL A 112 -10.04 -16.67 2.82
CA VAL A 112 -10.94 -15.91 1.95
C VAL A 112 -10.86 -14.44 2.35
N LEU A 113 -10.41 -13.59 1.43
CA LEU A 113 -10.38 -12.13 1.62
C LEU A 113 -11.75 -11.54 1.34
N LEU A 114 -12.40 -11.98 0.26
CA LEU A 114 -13.68 -11.47 -0.17
C LEU A 114 -14.47 -12.55 -0.90
N GLU A 115 -15.79 -12.54 -0.69
CA GLU A 115 -16.73 -13.43 -1.36
C GLU A 115 -18.01 -12.66 -1.69
N ILE A 116 -18.40 -12.69 -2.97
CA ILE A 116 -19.55 -12.00 -3.54
C ILE A 116 -20.44 -13.06 -4.19
N GLU A 117 -21.66 -13.20 -3.68
CA GLU A 117 -22.69 -14.04 -4.28
C GLU A 117 -23.42 -13.28 -5.38
N GLN A 118 -23.79 -13.98 -6.46
CA GLN A 118 -24.43 -13.40 -7.65
C GLN A 118 -23.68 -12.14 -8.17
N PRO A 119 -22.38 -12.28 -8.49
CA PRO A 119 -21.57 -11.14 -8.90
C PRO A 119 -21.99 -10.57 -10.26
N THR A 120 -22.09 -9.26 -10.34
CA THR A 120 -22.15 -8.48 -11.57
C THR A 120 -20.74 -7.99 -11.90
N TYR A 121 -20.35 -8.08 -13.17
CA TYR A 121 -19.03 -7.68 -13.65
C TYR A 121 -19.15 -6.48 -14.57
N GLU A 122 -18.33 -5.46 -14.34
CA GLU A 122 -18.29 -4.24 -15.14
C GLU A 122 -16.83 -3.83 -15.35
N ILE A 123 -16.46 -3.47 -16.57
CA ILE A 123 -15.13 -2.93 -16.87
C ILE A 123 -15.32 -1.46 -17.21
N VAL A 124 -14.58 -0.61 -16.51
CA VAL A 124 -14.58 0.84 -16.70
C VAL A 124 -13.16 1.33 -16.90
N ALA A 125 -12.99 2.36 -17.70
CA ALA A 125 -11.68 2.93 -17.98
C ALA A 125 -11.40 4.16 -17.10
N ALA A 126 -10.14 4.38 -16.76
CA ALA A 126 -9.74 5.51 -15.93
C ALA A 126 -9.96 6.86 -16.65
N PRO A 127 -10.19 7.95 -15.90
CA PRO A 127 -10.35 9.28 -16.49
C PRO A 127 -9.11 9.71 -17.31
N GLY A 128 -9.31 10.53 -18.34
CA GLY A 128 -8.28 11.06 -19.22
C GLY A 128 -7.99 10.23 -20.49
N LEU A 129 -8.97 9.46 -20.99
CA LEU A 129 -8.85 8.75 -22.28
C LEU A 129 -8.99 9.70 -23.48
N SER A 130 -9.71 10.80 -23.32
CA SER A 130 -9.79 11.87 -24.32
C SER A 130 -8.64 12.87 -24.16
N LEU A 131 -7.49 12.53 -24.72
CA LEU A 131 -6.38 13.46 -24.98
C LEU A 131 -5.87 13.08 -26.37
N GLU A 132 -6.19 13.88 -27.37
CA GLU A 132 -5.99 13.63 -28.81
C GLU A 132 -4.51 13.42 -29.23
N ASP A 133 -3.56 13.45 -28.28
CA ASP A 133 -2.12 13.43 -28.54
C ASP A 133 -1.38 12.15 -28.11
N LYS A 134 -2.08 11.14 -27.56
CA LYS A 134 -1.41 9.91 -27.09
C LYS A 134 -1.49 8.76 -28.12
N PRO A 135 -0.38 8.03 -28.37
CA PRO A 135 -0.38 6.84 -29.23
C PRO A 135 -1.43 5.80 -28.80
N SER A 136 -1.99 5.06 -29.76
CA SER A 136 -2.92 3.94 -29.50
C SER A 136 -2.36 2.89 -28.55
N ASP A 137 -1.05 2.67 -28.63
CA ASP A 137 -0.33 1.64 -27.88
C ASP A 137 0.15 2.14 -26.51
N ALA A 138 -0.15 3.40 -26.17
CA ALA A 138 0.17 3.93 -24.85
C ALA A 138 -0.60 3.15 -23.77
N PRO A 139 0.01 2.86 -22.61
CA PRO A 139 -0.68 2.21 -21.51
C PRO A 139 -1.77 3.12 -20.93
N SER A 140 -2.94 2.54 -20.72
CA SER A 140 -4.10 3.16 -20.07
C SER A 140 -4.62 2.25 -18.96
N THR A 141 -5.04 2.84 -17.85
CA THR A 141 -5.59 2.10 -16.72
C THR A 141 -7.06 1.78 -16.94
N VAL A 142 -7.45 0.55 -16.61
CA VAL A 142 -8.83 0.10 -16.51
C VAL A 142 -9.08 -0.57 -15.17
N TYR A 143 -10.34 -0.55 -14.75
CA TYR A 143 -10.82 -1.14 -13.53
C TYR A 143 -11.87 -2.19 -13.86
N LEU A 144 -11.66 -3.41 -13.38
CA LEU A 144 -12.72 -4.41 -13.30
C LEU A 144 -13.40 -4.26 -11.95
N LYS A 145 -14.67 -3.87 -11.98
CA LYS A 145 -15.57 -3.85 -10.83
C LYS A 145 -16.36 -5.15 -10.79
N VAL A 146 -16.39 -5.76 -9.61
CA VAL A 146 -17.26 -6.90 -9.32
C VAL A 146 -18.10 -6.55 -8.12
N GLU A 147 -19.42 -6.54 -8.27
CA GLU A 147 -20.35 -6.12 -7.22
C GLU A 147 -21.44 -7.15 -6.99
N GLY A 148 -21.94 -7.25 -5.76
CA GLY A 148 -23.06 -8.13 -5.42
C GLY A 148 -23.38 -8.10 -3.93
N GLN A 149 -24.67 -8.09 -3.58
CA GLN A 149 -25.18 -8.06 -2.20
C GLN A 149 -24.48 -7.04 -1.28
N GLY A 150 -24.18 -5.84 -1.78
CA GLY A 150 -23.54 -4.77 -1.01
C GLY A 150 -22.03 -4.93 -0.78
N LYS A 151 -21.39 -5.92 -1.42
CA LYS A 151 -19.94 -6.07 -1.47
C LYS A 151 -19.41 -5.69 -2.84
N ARG A 152 -18.17 -5.22 -2.87
CA ARG A 152 -17.47 -4.78 -4.08
C ARG A 152 -16.03 -5.28 -4.06
N PHE A 153 -15.53 -5.58 -5.25
CA PHE A 153 -14.13 -5.82 -5.55
C PHE A 153 -13.71 -4.97 -6.74
N VAL A 154 -12.55 -4.32 -6.66
CA VAL A 154 -11.95 -3.57 -7.76
C VAL A 154 -10.56 -4.07 -8.07
N LEU A 155 -10.38 -4.49 -9.32
CA LEU A 155 -9.10 -4.84 -9.89
C LEU A 155 -8.62 -3.74 -10.82
N GLU A 156 -7.47 -3.15 -10.51
CA GLU A 156 -6.74 -2.25 -11.39
C GLU A 156 -5.76 -3.02 -12.29
N THR A 157 -5.73 -2.68 -13.57
CA THR A 157 -4.76 -3.20 -14.54
C THR A 157 -4.52 -2.18 -15.67
N GLN A 158 -3.41 -2.32 -16.38
CA GLN A 158 -3.07 -1.46 -17.52
C GLN A 158 -3.21 -2.22 -18.83
N ILE A 159 -3.99 -1.68 -19.76
CA ILE A 159 -4.16 -2.20 -21.12
C ILE A 159 -3.76 -1.14 -22.15
N THR A 160 -3.84 -1.46 -23.44
CA THR A 160 -3.57 -0.45 -24.47
C THR A 160 -4.68 0.62 -24.48
N ARG A 161 -4.35 1.85 -24.87
CA ARG A 161 -5.34 2.93 -24.97
C ARG A 161 -6.47 2.61 -25.94
N ALA A 162 -6.15 1.93 -27.05
CA ALA A 162 -7.13 1.47 -28.02
C ALA A 162 -8.15 0.50 -27.41
N GLU A 163 -7.71 -0.45 -26.58
CA GLU A 163 -8.62 -1.34 -25.85
C GLU A 163 -9.40 -0.57 -24.78
N ALA A 164 -8.74 0.30 -24.01
CA ALA A 164 -9.39 1.07 -22.94
C ALA A 164 -10.51 1.98 -23.44
N SER A 165 -10.39 2.51 -24.66
CA SER A 165 -11.43 3.36 -25.28
C SER A 165 -12.74 2.63 -25.59
N GLN A 166 -12.79 1.30 -25.48
CA GLN A 166 -13.99 0.50 -25.69
C GLN A 166 -14.91 0.47 -24.46
N TYR A 167 -14.42 0.88 -23.29
CA TYR A 167 -15.17 0.87 -22.04
C TYR A 167 -15.63 2.27 -21.64
N GLU A 168 -16.64 2.33 -20.78
CA GLU A 168 -17.11 3.58 -20.23
C GLU A 168 -16.04 4.23 -19.36
N GLU A 169 -15.78 5.52 -19.61
CA GLU A 169 -14.81 6.31 -18.87
C GLU A 169 -15.41 6.76 -17.54
N LEU A 170 -14.68 6.55 -16.45
CA LEU A 170 -15.09 7.07 -15.15
C LEU A 170 -15.07 8.60 -15.16
N PRO A 171 -16.03 9.23 -14.44
CA PRO A 171 -15.97 10.65 -14.15
C PRO A 171 -14.65 11.02 -13.45
N SER A 172 -14.10 12.19 -13.77
CA SER A 172 -12.80 12.65 -13.26
C SER A 172 -12.74 12.88 -11.74
N ASP A 173 -13.91 12.98 -11.10
CA ASP A 173 -14.08 13.10 -9.65
C ASP A 173 -14.27 11.76 -8.94
N HIS A 174 -14.24 10.64 -9.67
CA HIS A 174 -14.51 9.31 -9.13
C HIS A 174 -13.22 8.60 -8.71
N GLU A 175 -12.88 8.67 -7.42
CA GLU A 175 -11.83 7.82 -6.83
C GLU A 175 -12.40 6.45 -6.46
N LEU A 176 -11.88 5.40 -7.08
CA LEU A 176 -12.18 4.02 -6.70
C LEU A 176 -11.14 3.54 -5.68
N GLU A 177 -11.61 3.05 -4.54
CA GLU A 177 -10.75 2.22 -3.69
C GLU A 177 -10.43 0.92 -4.44
N VAL A 178 -9.12 0.69 -4.66
CA VAL A 178 -8.58 -0.44 -5.41
C VAL A 178 -8.21 -1.56 -4.43
N ASP A 179 -8.86 -2.70 -4.55
CA ASP A 179 -8.57 -3.88 -3.72
C ASP A 179 -7.32 -4.61 -4.19
N GLU A 180 -7.14 -4.71 -5.51
CA GLU A 180 -6.05 -5.44 -6.13
C GLU A 180 -5.54 -4.70 -7.37
N ALA A 181 -4.22 -4.72 -7.56
CA ALA A 181 -3.58 -4.19 -8.76
C ALA A 181 -2.65 -5.26 -9.32
N MET A 182 -2.81 -5.58 -10.61
CA MET A 182 -2.00 -6.62 -11.26
C MET A 182 -1.69 -6.28 -12.73
N PRO A 183 -0.55 -6.76 -13.26
CA PRO A 183 -0.23 -6.57 -14.67
C PRO A 183 -1.21 -7.33 -15.57
N ILE A 184 -1.42 -6.82 -16.80
CA ILE A 184 -2.35 -7.39 -17.77
C ILE A 184 -2.10 -8.87 -18.08
N ALA A 185 -0.83 -9.30 -18.07
CA ALA A 185 -0.48 -10.71 -18.27
C ALA A 185 -1.20 -11.64 -17.27
N LEU A 186 -1.47 -11.16 -16.05
CA LEU A 186 -2.22 -11.89 -15.02
C LEU A 186 -3.72 -11.55 -15.05
N ALA A 187 -4.08 -10.29 -15.28
CA ALA A 187 -5.48 -9.83 -15.29
C ALA A 187 -6.30 -10.32 -16.50
N SER A 188 -5.64 -10.60 -17.64
CA SER A 188 -6.28 -10.88 -18.93
C SER A 188 -7.39 -11.93 -18.86
N ARG A 189 -7.17 -13.05 -18.14
CA ARG A 189 -8.17 -14.13 -18.02
C ARG A 189 -9.45 -13.69 -17.33
N VAL A 190 -9.32 -12.78 -16.36
CA VAL A 190 -10.43 -12.25 -15.56
C VAL A 190 -11.21 -11.22 -16.36
N LEU A 191 -10.49 -10.34 -17.04
CA LEU A 191 -11.08 -9.35 -17.93
C LEU A 191 -11.87 -10.06 -19.04
N LEU A 192 -11.27 -11.04 -19.70
CA LEU A 192 -11.94 -11.85 -20.73
C LEU A 192 -13.15 -12.63 -20.20
N TYR A 193 -13.17 -12.99 -18.92
CA TYR A 193 -14.35 -13.57 -18.29
C TYR A 193 -15.44 -12.52 -18.10
N ALA A 194 -15.08 -11.36 -17.55
CA ALA A 194 -15.98 -10.24 -17.32
C ALA A 194 -16.59 -9.71 -18.63
N GLU A 195 -15.81 -9.54 -19.69
CA GLU A 195 -16.30 -9.11 -21.02
C GLU A 195 -17.37 -10.05 -21.58
N ARG A 196 -17.17 -11.37 -21.43
CA ARG A 196 -18.14 -12.38 -21.87
C ARG A 196 -19.42 -12.40 -21.04
N LYS A 197 -19.45 -11.67 -19.91
CA LYS A 197 -20.59 -11.59 -18.98
C LYS A 197 -21.22 -10.20 -18.93
N ALA A 198 -20.49 -9.17 -19.31
CA ALA A 198 -20.97 -7.80 -19.41
C ALA A 198 -21.73 -7.54 -20.73
N GLY A 199 -21.48 -8.34 -21.78
CA GLY A 199 -22.25 -8.36 -23.03
C GLY A 199 -23.41 -9.34 -23.01
#